data_AF-A0A8B6FWN9-F1
#
_entry.id   AF-A0A8B6FWN9-F1
#
_cell.length_a   1.000
_cell.length_b   1.000
_cell.length_c   1.000
_cell.angle_alpha   90.00
_cell.angle_beta   90.00
_cell.angle_gamma   90.00
#
_symmetry.space_group_name_H-M   'P 1'
#
loop_
_entity.id
_entity.type
_entity.pdbx_description
1 polymer ?
#
loop_
_entity_poly.entity_id
_entity_poly.type
_entity_poly.pdbx_seq_one_letter_code
_entity_poly.pdbx_strand_id
1 'polypeptide(L)'
;MFLSFAQTIGGKIKIMLEWVTLDYDFPSTMKRSLIERNMLIPEYLALVNMDVIRGRIFTTISRTSKPGIPVALNTVIKRNGKSFLKPFPSPRLNRAGDHSKCPKHED
;
A
#
# COMPACT_ATOMS: atom_id res chain seq x y z
N MET A 1 16.20 -1.00 3.46
CA MET A 1 15.24 -0.78 4.56
C MET A 1 14.45 -2.06 4.71
N PHE A 2 14.45 -2.68 5.90
CA PHE A 2 13.65 -3.90 6.17
C PHE A 2 12.34 -3.47 6.85
N LEU A 3 11.21 -3.93 6.32
CA LEU A 3 9.89 -3.68 6.91
C LEU A 3 9.32 -5.00 7.41
N SER A 4 9.05 -5.07 8.72
CA SER A 4 8.51 -6.25 9.38
C SER A 4 7.22 -5.91 10.10
N PHE A 5 6.21 -6.76 9.94
CA PHE A 5 5.00 -6.73 10.76
C PHE A 5 5.01 -7.93 11.70
N ALA A 6 4.78 -7.65 12.97
CA ALA A 6 4.78 -8.68 14.00
C ALA A 6 3.58 -8.52 14.94
N GLN A 7 3.07 -9.67 15.38
CA GLN A 7 1.96 -9.74 16.33
C GLN A 7 2.43 -10.49 17.58
N THR A 8 2.03 -10.02 18.75
CA THR A 8 2.30 -10.72 20.01
C THR A 8 1.31 -11.87 20.20
N ILE A 9 1.82 -13.08 20.36
CA ILE A 9 1.04 -14.28 20.67
C ILE A 9 1.67 -14.95 21.89
N GLY A 10 0.96 -14.99 23.03
CA GLY A 10 1.46 -15.63 24.25
C GLY A 10 2.75 -15.02 24.81
N GLY A 11 2.91 -13.69 24.73
CA GLY A 11 4.11 -12.98 25.21
C GLY A 11 5.31 -13.03 24.26
N LYS A 12 5.20 -13.68 23.09
CA LYS A 12 6.24 -13.73 22.06
C LYS A 12 5.83 -12.92 20.83
N ILE A 13 6.76 -12.15 20.29
CA ILE A 13 6.58 -11.43 19.02
C ILE A 13 6.79 -12.43 17.88
N LYS A 14 5.75 -12.65 17.06
CA LYS A 14 5.82 -13.48 15.86
C LYS A 14 5.81 -12.60 14.63
N ILE A 15 6.86 -12.68 13.81
CA ILE A 15 6.89 -12.03 12.50
C ILE A 15 5.84 -12.70 11.61
N MET A 16 4.91 -11.91 11.10
CA MET A 16 3.84 -12.38 10.22
C MET A 16 4.15 -12.12 8.76
N LEU A 17 4.77 -10.98 8.48
CA LEU A 17 5.14 -10.53 7.15
C LEU A 17 6.46 -9.77 7.22
N GLU A 18 7.26 -9.96 6.18
CA GLU A 18 8.53 -9.29 5.98
C GLU A 18 8.63 -8.90 4.50
N TRP A 19 9.12 -7.69 4.25
CA TRP A 19 9.38 -7.19 2.91
C TRP A 19 10.79 -6.62 2.82
N VAL A 20 11.51 -7.07 1.80
CA VAL A 20 12.72 -6.39 1.31
C VAL A 20 12.33 -5.27 0.34
N THR A 21 11.33 -5.52 -0.50
CA THR A 21 10.75 -4.55 -1.42
C THR A 21 9.24 -4.67 -1.43
N LEU A 22 8.56 -3.51 -1.46
CA LEU A 22 7.13 -3.44 -1.64
C LEU A 22 6.80 -3.51 -3.13
N ASP A 23 5.72 -4.22 -3.46
CA ASP A 23 5.28 -4.34 -4.83
C ASP A 23 3.76 -4.48 -4.90
N TYR A 24 3.16 -3.95 -5.96
CA TYR A 24 1.73 -4.04 -6.21
C TYR A 24 1.38 -5.28 -7.04
N ASP A 25 0.23 -5.88 -6.74
CA ASP A 25 -0.40 -6.92 -7.56
C ASP A 25 -1.12 -6.29 -8.77
N PHE A 26 -0.36 -5.59 -9.62
CA PHE A 26 -0.84 -5.05 -10.88
C PHE A 26 -0.53 -6.00 -12.04
N PRO A 27 -1.39 -6.06 -13.08
CA PRO A 27 -1.00 -6.68 -14.35
C PRO A 27 0.30 -6.06 -14.87
N SER A 28 1.20 -6.89 -15.43
CA SER A 28 2.53 -6.45 -15.86
C SER A 28 2.51 -5.25 -16.81
N THR A 29 1.55 -5.20 -17.73
CA THR A 29 1.36 -4.09 -18.68
C THR A 29 0.96 -2.79 -17.97
N MET A 30 0.03 -2.87 -17.03
CA MET A 30 -0.38 -1.73 -16.20
C MET A 30 0.79 -1.23 -15.36
N LYS A 31 1.51 -2.13 -14.69
CA LYS A 31 2.65 -1.78 -13.84
C LYS A 31 3.74 -1.06 -14.65
N ARG A 32 4.09 -1.59 -15.83
CA ARG A 32 5.06 -0.96 -16.73
C ARG A 32 4.62 0.45 -17.13
N SER A 33 3.37 0.62 -17.54
CA SER A 33 2.84 1.94 -17.92
C SER A 33 2.84 2.95 -16.76
N LEU A 34 2.55 2.50 -15.52
CA LEU A 34 2.62 3.37 -14.35
C LEU A 34 4.06 3.81 -14.05
N ILE A 35 5.03 2.92 -14.20
CA ILE A 35 6.46 3.22 -14.01
C ILE A 35 6.94 4.21 -15.08
N GLU A 36 6.66 3.95 -16.36
CA GLU A 36 7.05 4.82 -17.48
C GLU A 36 6.48 6.25 -17.34
N ARG A 37 5.32 6.39 -16.71
CA ARG A 37 4.66 7.69 -16.47
C ARG A 37 5.04 8.32 -15.12
N ASN A 38 6.00 7.77 -14.38
CA ASN A 38 6.36 8.17 -13.01
C ASN A 38 5.18 8.18 -12.03
N MET A 39 4.12 7.41 -12.34
CA MET A 39 2.95 7.22 -11.46
C MET A 39 3.16 6.08 -10.45
N LEU A 40 4.18 5.24 -10.67
CA LEU A 40 4.69 4.26 -9.72
C LEU A 40 6.22 4.37 -9.67
N ILE A 41 6.77 4.78 -8.53
CA ILE A 41 8.22 4.78 -8.25
C ILE A 41 8.43 3.78 -7.10
N PRO A 42 8.83 2.53 -7.39
CA PRO A 42 8.91 1.46 -6.38
C PRO A 42 9.74 1.81 -5.14
N GLU A 43 10.81 2.58 -5.33
CA GLU A 43 11.74 3.00 -4.29
C GLU A 43 11.12 3.98 -3.29
N TYR A 44 10.00 4.61 -3.65
CA TYR A 44 9.32 5.60 -2.81
C TYR A 44 8.17 5.02 -1.99
N LEU A 45 7.88 3.71 -2.15
CA LEU A 45 6.87 3.06 -1.36
C LEU A 45 7.33 2.93 0.10
N ALA A 46 6.64 3.63 0.99
CA ALA A 46 6.87 3.58 2.43
C ALA A 46 5.58 3.22 3.17
N LEU A 47 5.57 2.08 3.86
CA LEU A 47 4.49 1.69 4.78
C LEU A 47 4.49 2.65 5.98
N VAL A 48 3.32 3.19 6.31
CA VAL A 48 3.15 4.06 7.50
C VAL A 48 2.18 3.48 8.52
N ASN A 49 1.30 2.58 8.13
CA ASN A 49 0.39 1.92 9.05
C ASN A 49 -0.01 0.52 8.57
N MET A 50 -0.34 -0.37 9.50
CA MET A 50 -0.87 -1.70 9.24
C MET A 50 -1.92 -2.08 10.28
N ASP A 51 -3.01 -2.69 9.83
CA ASP A 51 -4.10 -3.14 10.70
C ASP A 51 -4.65 -4.49 10.23
N VAL A 52 -5.21 -5.28 11.14
CA VAL A 52 -5.82 -6.58 10.87
C VAL A 52 -7.31 -6.51 11.15
N ILE A 53 -8.10 -6.42 10.07
CA ILE A 53 -9.56 -6.33 10.16
C ILE A 53 -10.16 -7.58 9.53
N ARG A 54 -10.88 -8.37 10.35
CA ARG A 54 -11.57 -9.60 9.91
C ARG A 54 -10.63 -10.57 9.17
N GLY A 55 -9.43 -10.76 9.69
CA GLY A 55 -8.41 -11.65 9.11
C GLY A 55 -7.73 -11.12 7.84
N ARG A 56 -8.02 -9.89 7.42
CA ARG A 56 -7.33 -9.23 6.30
C ARG A 56 -6.37 -8.18 6.84
N ILE A 57 -5.19 -8.15 6.25
CA ILE A 57 -4.16 -7.18 6.60
C ILE A 57 -4.33 -5.98 5.68
N PHE A 58 -4.59 -4.82 6.27
CA PHE A 58 -4.67 -3.53 5.60
C PHE A 58 -3.38 -2.78 5.83
N THR A 59 -2.93 -2.03 4.83
CA THR A 59 -1.77 -1.17 4.99
C THR A 59 -1.90 0.12 4.22
N THR A 60 -1.25 1.16 4.75
CA THR A 60 -1.22 2.50 4.18
C THR A 60 0.18 2.81 3.68
N ILE A 61 0.27 3.26 2.43
CA ILE A 61 1.48 3.86 1.85
C ILE A 61 1.31 5.38 1.87
N SER A 62 2.27 6.10 2.46
CA SER A 62 2.21 7.56 2.54
C SER A 62 2.43 8.21 1.18
N ARG A 63 1.58 9.18 0.81
CA ARG A 63 1.74 10.02 -0.39
C ARG A 63 2.37 11.39 -0.10
N THR A 64 2.61 11.71 1.17
CA THR A 64 2.80 13.10 1.60
C THR A 64 4.13 13.71 1.16
N SER A 65 5.21 12.91 1.08
CA SER A 65 6.57 13.41 0.84
C SER A 65 7.19 12.94 -0.48
N LYS A 66 6.56 11.99 -1.19
CA LYS A 66 7.11 11.38 -2.40
C LYS A 66 6.04 11.20 -3.47
N PRO A 67 6.34 11.53 -4.75
CA PRO A 67 5.45 11.26 -5.87
C PRO A 67 5.47 9.77 -6.24
N GLY A 68 4.69 9.37 -7.26
CA GLY A 68 4.77 8.01 -7.81
C GLY A 68 4.15 6.94 -6.92
N ILE A 69 3.10 7.28 -6.17
CA ILE A 69 2.42 6.36 -5.25
C ILE A 69 0.96 6.21 -5.71
N PRO A 70 0.67 5.19 -6.54
CA PRO A 70 -0.59 5.11 -7.26
C PRO A 70 -1.77 4.79 -6.34
N VAL A 71 -1.51 4.16 -5.19
CA VAL A 71 -2.53 3.65 -4.27
C VAL A 71 -2.04 3.84 -2.84
N ALA A 72 -2.84 4.50 -2.00
CA ALA A 72 -2.46 4.70 -0.60
C ALA A 72 -2.95 3.54 0.28
N LEU A 73 -4.19 3.08 0.08
CA LEU A 73 -4.80 2.03 0.90
C LEU A 73 -4.78 0.68 0.19
N ASN A 74 -4.25 -0.32 0.88
CA ASN A 74 -4.01 -1.65 0.33
C ASN A 74 -4.48 -2.73 1.28
N THR A 75 -4.84 -3.89 0.73
CA THR A 75 -4.76 -5.16 1.45
C THR A 75 -3.49 -5.90 1.06
N VAL A 76 -2.99 -6.74 1.96
CA VAL A 76 -1.86 -7.64 1.63
C VAL A 76 -2.40 -8.98 1.15
N ILE A 77 -1.86 -9.46 0.02
CA ILE A 77 -2.10 -10.81 -0.48
C ILE A 77 -0.78 -11.58 -0.60
N LYS A 78 -0.84 -12.91 -0.60
CA LYS A 78 0.31 -13.77 -0.87
C LYS A 78 0.14 -14.45 -2.23
N ARG A 79 1.19 -14.38 -3.06
CA ARG A 79 1.32 -15.11 -4.34
C ARG A 79 2.68 -15.77 -4.36
N ASN A 80 2.73 -17.09 -4.55
CA ASN A 80 3.97 -17.87 -4.63
C ASN A 80 4.94 -17.57 -3.46
N GLY A 81 4.41 -17.50 -2.24
CA GLY A 81 5.19 -17.19 -1.02
C GLY A 81 5.57 -15.71 -0.85
N LYS A 82 5.40 -14.86 -1.86
CA LYS A 82 5.70 -13.42 -1.79
C LYS A 82 4.44 -12.61 -1.46
N SER A 83 4.60 -11.58 -0.64
CA SER A 83 3.53 -10.69 -0.22
C SER A 83 3.45 -9.46 -1.13
N PHE A 84 2.26 -9.14 -1.61
CA PHE A 84 1.99 -8.02 -2.52
C PHE A 84 0.93 -7.08 -1.96
N LEU A 85 1.03 -5.81 -2.34
CA LEU A 85 0.03 -4.79 -2.09
C LEU A 85 -1.08 -4.92 -3.14
N LYS A 86 -2.30 -5.24 -2.69
CA LYS A 86 -3.49 -5.22 -3.51
C LYS A 86 -4.28 -3.94 -3.22
N PRO A 87 -4.55 -3.10 -4.22
CA PRO A 87 -5.31 -1.88 -4.01
C PRO A 87 -6.69 -2.13 -3.42
N PHE A 88 -7.05 -1.34 -2.40
CA PHE A 88 -8.33 -1.47 -1.72
C PHE A 88 -9.15 -0.17 -1.79
N PRO A 89 -10.47 -0.25 -1.99
CA PRO A 89 -11.23 -1.42 -2.46
C PRO A 89 -10.98 -1.73 -3.95
N SER A 90 -10.50 -0.74 -4.71
CA SER A 90 -10.03 -0.92 -6.09
C SER A 90 -9.01 0.19 -6.46
N PRO A 91 -8.17 -0.01 -7.50
CA PRO A 91 -7.25 1.03 -7.96
C PRO A 91 -7.98 2.32 -8.38
N ARG A 92 -9.16 2.21 -8.99
CA ARG A 92 -9.96 3.34 -9.48
C ARG A 92 -10.41 4.28 -8.35
N LEU A 93 -10.65 3.75 -7.16
CA LEU A 93 -11.11 4.49 -5.99
C LEU A 93 -9.95 5.13 -5.20
N ASN A 94 -8.71 4.94 -5.63
CA ASN A 94 -7.51 5.49 -4.99
C ASN A 94 -7.01 6.78 -5.67
N ARG A 95 -7.91 7.65 -6.17
CA ARG A 95 -7.51 8.94 -6.73
C ARG A 95 -6.95 9.86 -5.63
N ALA A 96 -5.77 10.42 -5.86
CA ALA A 96 -5.25 11.47 -4.99
C ALA A 96 -6.02 12.77 -5.28
N GLY A 97 -6.61 13.38 -4.24
CA GLY A 97 -7.10 14.75 -4.28
C GLY A 97 -7.99 15.12 -5.47
N ASP A 98 -9.20 14.56 -5.59
CA ASP A 98 -10.28 15.30 -6.24
C ASP A 98 -10.90 16.26 -5.21
N HIS A 99 -10.17 17.35 -4.92
CA HIS A 99 -10.59 18.38 -3.97
C HIS A 99 -11.84 19.15 -4.44
N SER A 100 -12.32 18.93 -5.67
CA SER A 100 -13.58 19.53 -6.15
C SER A 100 -14.81 19.04 -5.39
N LYS A 101 -14.68 17.95 -4.63
CA LYS A 101 -15.76 17.32 -3.85
C LYS A 101 -15.57 17.35 -2.35
N CYS A 102 -14.50 17.97 -1.84
CA CYS A 102 -14.38 18.21 -0.41
C CYS A 102 -15.39 19.31 -0.04
N PRO A 103 -16.26 19.12 0.98
CA PRO A 103 -17.03 20.21 1.55
C PRO A 103 -16.03 21.28 1.97
N LYS A 104 -16.12 22.45 1.34
CA LYS A 104 -15.43 23.62 1.88
C LYS A 104 -16.15 23.92 3.19
N HIS A 105 -15.50 23.67 4.31
CA HIS A 105 -15.91 24.30 5.55
C HIS A 105 -15.59 25.79 5.35
N GLU A 106 -16.63 26.59 5.17
CA GLU A 106 -16.54 28.04 5.25
C GLU A 106 -16.33 28.37 6.72
N ASP A 107 -15.24 29.09 7.01
CA ASP A 107 -14.95 29.69 8.32
C ASP A 107 -15.81 30.93 8.56
#